data_AF-A0A5C6JR92-F1
#
_entry.id   AF-A0A5C6JR92-F1
#
_cell.length_a   1.000
_cell.length_b   1.000
_cell.length_c   1.000
_cell.angle_alpha   90.00
_cell.angle_beta   90.00
_cell.angle_gamma   90.00
#
_symmetry.space_group_name_H-M   'P 1'
#
loop_
_entity.id
_entity.type
_entity.pdbx_description
1 polymer ?
#
loop_
_entity_poly.entity_id
_entity_poly.type
_entity_poly.pdbx_seq_one_letter_code
_entity_poly.pdbx_strand_id
1 'polypeptide(L)' 'MGQCPQCGGSAEPDPEHSGVLWCLSCWLVWTLPRDRTCPGHRPTLITALRRLDEDRDLRR' A
#
# COMPACT_ATOMS: atom_id res chain seq x y z
N MET A 1 -2.02 16.06 -8.36
CA MET A 1 -3.43 15.61 -8.30
C MET A 1 -3.45 14.17 -8.77
N GLY A 2 -4.04 13.26 -7.98
CA GLY A 2 -4.01 11.81 -8.25
C GLY A 2 -5.31 11.33 -8.89
N GLN A 3 -5.36 10.06 -9.30
CA GLN A 3 -6.58 9.41 -9.75
C GLN A 3 -7.14 8.52 -8.64
N CYS A 4 -8.47 8.53 -8.47
CA CYS A 4 -9.14 7.69 -7.49
C CYS A 4 -9.03 6.21 -7.89
N PRO A 5 -8.53 5.33 -7.00
CA PRO A 5 -8.33 3.92 -7.33
C PRO A 5 -9.65 3.14 -7.48
N GLN A 6 -10.77 3.67 -6.97
CA GLN A 6 -12.06 3.00 -7.01
C GLN A 6 -12.91 3.38 -8.22
N CYS A 7 -13.00 4.66 -8.55
CA CYS A 7 -13.91 5.15 -9.61
C CYS A 7 -13.19 5.78 -10.81
N GLY A 8 -11.86 5.93 -10.77
CA GLY A 8 -11.10 6.61 -11.81
C GLY A 8 -11.29 8.14 -11.84
N GLY A 9 -12.08 8.71 -10.91
CA GLY A 9 -12.29 10.15 -10.78
C GLY A 9 -11.08 10.90 -10.24
N SER A 10 -11.22 12.23 -10.11
CA SER A 10 -10.16 13.07 -9.54
C SER A 10 -10.00 12.81 -8.04
N ALA A 11 -8.75 12.71 -7.59
CA ALA A 11 -8.38 12.66 -6.18
C ALA A 11 -7.71 13.97 -5.76
N GLU A 12 -8.26 14.60 -4.73
CA GLU A 12 -7.77 15.87 -4.18
C GLU A 12 -7.20 15.66 -2.77
N PRO A 13 -6.30 16.53 -2.29
CA PRO A 13 -5.85 16.52 -0.91
C PRO A 13 -6.98 16.92 0.05
N ASP A 14 -7.04 16.25 1.19
CA ASP A 14 -7.89 16.67 2.30
C ASP A 14 -7.33 17.95 2.95
N PRO A 15 -8.15 19.00 3.13
CA PRO A 15 -7.68 20.27 3.70
C PRO A 15 -7.41 20.21 5.21
N GLU A 16 -8.01 19.26 5.92
CA GLU A 16 -7.89 19.11 7.38
C GLU A 16 -6.78 18.13 7.77
N HIS A 17 -6.51 17.12 6.92
CA HIS A 17 -5.63 16.01 7.23
C HIS A 17 -4.46 15.87 6.24
N SER A 18 -3.24 16.13 6.72
CA SER A 18 -2.03 15.96 5.91
C SER A 18 -1.81 14.51 5.46
N GLY A 19 -1.57 14.31 4.16
CA GLY A 19 -1.30 12.99 3.58
C GLY A 19 -2.54 12.13 3.38
N VAL A 20 -3.73 12.74 3.41
CA VAL A 20 -5.00 12.10 3.06
C VAL A 20 -5.45 12.63 1.71
N LEU A 21 -5.97 11.74 0.87
CA LEU A 21 -6.64 12.08 -0.37
C LEU A 21 -8.12 11.69 -0.26
N TRP A 22 -8.97 12.46 -0.91
CA TRP A 22 -10.39 12.17 -1.07
C TRP A 22 -10.82 12.29 -2.54
N CYS A 23 -11.83 11.52 -2.91
CA CYS A 23 -12.49 11.63 -4.21
C CYS A 23 -13.91 12.10 -4.02
N LEU A 24 -14.23 13.33 -4.48
CA LEU A 24 -15.57 13.90 -4.37
C LEU A 24 -16.61 13.19 -5.26
N SER A 25 -16.18 12.38 -6.23
CA SER A 25 -17.09 11.64 -7.11
C SER A 25 -17.67 10.38 -6.45
N CYS A 26 -16.89 9.68 -5.64
CA CYS A 26 -17.32 8.43 -4.99
C CYS A 26 -17.18 8.45 -3.46
N TRP A 27 -16.81 9.60 -2.89
CA TRP A 27 -16.60 9.82 -1.46
C TRP A 27 -15.59 8.87 -0.80
N LEU A 28 -14.68 8.29 -1.59
CA LEU A 28 -13.59 7.47 -1.05
C LEU A 28 -12.53 8.38 -0.43
N VAL A 29 -12.09 8.05 0.78
CA VAL A 29 -11.01 8.72 1.50
C VAL A 29 -9.93 7.71 1.82
N TRP A 30 -8.66 8.04 1.56
CA TRP A 30 -7.53 7.16 1.85
C TRP A 30 -6.27 7.94 2.21
N THR A 31 -5.43 7.34 3.04
CA THR A 31 -4.11 7.89 3.36
C THR A 31 -3.13 7.53 2.25
N LEU A 32 -2.32 8.49 1.81
CA LEU A 32 -1.14 8.18 1.01
C LEU A 32 -0.22 7.24 1.81
N PRO A 33 0.43 6.25 1.16
CA PRO A 33 1.45 5.46 1.81
C PRO A 33 2.48 6.42 2.39
N ARG A 34 2.54 6.50 3.72
CA ARG A 34 3.69 7.13 4.36
C ARG A 34 4.86 6.24 4.01
N ASP A 35 5.94 6.81 3.47
CA ASP A 35 7.24 6.13 3.38
C ASP A 35 7.69 5.78 4.81
N ARG A 36 7.11 4.71 5.34
CA ARG A 36 7.68 4.00 6.46
C ARG A 36 8.86 3.31 5.82
N THR A 37 10.04 3.91 5.95
CA THR A 37 11.27 3.13 5.98
C THR A 37 11.03 2.08 7.06
N CYS A 38 10.52 0.92 6.67
CA CYS A 38 10.27 -0.17 7.59
C CYS A 38 11.64 -0.45 8.21
N PRO A 39 11.86 -0.18 9.51
CA PRO A 39 13.17 -0.42 10.12
C PRO A 39 13.51 -1.94 10.11
N GLY A 40 12.55 -2.78 9.73
CA GLY A 40 12.69 -4.20 9.46
C GLY A 40 12.52 -4.65 8.00
N HIS A 41 12.49 -3.77 6.99
CA HIS A 41 12.52 -4.22 5.58
C HIS A 41 13.91 -4.77 5.26
N ARG A 42 14.10 -6.05 5.59
CA ARG A 42 15.27 -6.84 5.25
C ARG A 42 14.86 -7.73 4.06
N PRO A 43 15.11 -7.32 2.80
CA PRO A 43 14.75 -8.12 1.63
C PRO A 43 15.32 -9.55 1.67
N THR A 44 16.42 -9.76 2.41
CA THR A 44 16.98 -11.07 2.72
C THR A 44 16.01 -11.98 3.48
N LEU A 45 15.25 -11.47 4.46
CA LEU A 45 14.27 -12.26 5.23
C LEU A 45 13.07 -12.66 4.37
N ILE A 46 12.59 -11.76 3.50
CA ILE A 46 11.52 -12.07 2.53
C ILE A 46 11.94 -13.22 1.60
N THR A 47 13.20 -13.19 1.14
CA THR A 47 13.76 -14.24 0.28
C THR A 47 13.88 -15.59 1.02
N ALA A 48 14.30 -15.57 2.29
CA ALA A 48 14.40 -16.78 3.11
C ALA A 48 13.02 -17.39 3.41
N LEU A 49 12.02 -16.57 3.72
CA LEU A 49 10.65 -17.02 3.95
C LEU A 49 10.02 -17.63 2.69
N ARG A 50 10.25 -17.03 1.52
CA ARG A 50 9.79 -17.60 0.24
C ARG A 50 10.39 -18.98 -0.03
N ARG A 51 11.71 -19.15 0.20
CA ARG A 51 12.37 -20.46 0.04
C ARG A 51 11.83 -21.53 1.00
N LEU A 52 11.51 -21.15 2.24
CA LEU A 52 10.92 -22.07 3.21
C LEU A 52 9.51 -22.54 2.80
N ASP A 53 8.72 -21.67 2.19
CA ASP A 53 7.39 -22.02 1.69
C ASP A 53 7.48 -22.97 0.48
N GLU A 54 8.40 -22.68 -0.46
CA GLU A 54 8.71 -23.55 -1.60
C GLU A 54 9.19 -24.95 -1.15
N ASP A 55 10.09 -25.04 -0.17
CA ASP A 55 10.58 -26.32 0.38
C ASP A 55 9.48 -27.12 1.12
N ARG A 56 8.54 -26.42 1.76
CA ARG A 56 7.41 -27.06 2.47
C ARG A 56 6.45 -27.72 1.50
N ASP A 57 6.19 -27.09 0.35
CA ASP A 57 5.32 -27.64 -0.69
C ASP A 57 5.96 -28.83 -1.43
N LEU A 58 7.29 -28.89 -1.52
CA LEU A 58 8.02 -30.04 -2.08
C LEU A 58 8.08 -31.28 -1.17
N ARG A 59 7.77 -31.13 0.12
CA ARG A 59 7.78 -32.22 1.11
C ARG A 59 6.40 -32.80 1.42
N ARG A 60 5.38 -32.48 0.62
CA ARG A 60 4.05 -33.11 0.64
C ARG A 60 3.94 -34.21 -0.41
#